data_AF-A0A562C7W3-F1
#
_entry.id   AF-A0A562C7W3-F1
#
_cell.length_a   1.000
_cell.length_b   1.000
_cell.length_c   1.000
_cell.angle_alpha   90.00
_cell.angle_beta   90.00
_cell.angle_gamma   90.00
#
_symmetry.space_group_name_H-M   'P 1'
#
loop_
_entity.id
_entity.type
_entity.pdbx_description
1 polymer ?
#
loop_
_entity_poly.entity_id
_entity_poly.type
_entity_poly.pdbx_seq_one_letter_code
_entity_poly.pdbx_strand_id
1 'polypeptide(L)'
;MLDPPAGFTDLYFGDLELEHLNACQARLQAANVPQNLYPLHGPAAETAKQVVKQINPYGLHLAFLDPYSIGALPFSVIETLGSVKRMDLIIHISENDLQRNVIGKREFKRLDPFCPGWEGHVDRSAPNHVIKRQILEAWKANLASLGYKVSDNIERVRGDRNQPLYWLVLAARNDLANRFWSAVSNVSPQRGFHF
;
A
#
# COMPACT_ATOMS: atom_id res chain seq x y z
N MET A 1 -23.45 19.24 -21.92
CA MET A 1 -22.42 19.61 -20.92
C MET A 1 -21.99 18.29 -20.31
N LEU A 2 -20.81 17.77 -20.67
CA LEU A 2 -20.28 16.57 -20.03
C LEU A 2 -19.79 17.00 -18.64
N ASP A 3 -20.25 16.33 -17.60
CA ASP A 3 -19.72 16.56 -16.25
C ASP A 3 -18.19 16.41 -16.29
N PRO A 4 -17.43 17.27 -15.60
CA PRO A 4 -15.99 17.07 -15.48
C PRO A 4 -15.74 15.66 -14.94
N PRO A 5 -14.70 14.94 -15.41
CA PRO A 5 -14.40 13.61 -14.92
C PRO A 5 -14.27 13.67 -13.40
N ALA A 6 -15.11 12.91 -12.70
CA ALA A 6 -15.18 12.87 -11.24
C ALA A 6 -13.90 12.21 -10.69
N GLY A 7 -12.83 13.00 -10.57
CA GLY A 7 -11.60 12.61 -9.90
C GLY A 7 -11.74 12.67 -8.38
N PHE A 8 -10.73 12.21 -7.66
CA PHE A 8 -10.63 12.46 -6.23
C PHE A 8 -10.66 13.97 -5.96
N THR A 9 -11.38 14.38 -4.92
CA THR A 9 -11.55 15.79 -4.52
C THR A 9 -10.51 16.23 -3.50
N ASP A 10 -10.05 15.30 -2.67
CA ASP A 10 -9.18 15.57 -1.53
C ASP A 10 -7.98 14.62 -1.59
N LEU A 11 -6.79 15.17 -1.34
CA LEU A 11 -5.54 14.42 -1.29
C LEU A 11 -4.89 14.62 0.09
N TYR A 12 -4.98 13.58 0.90
CA TYR A 12 -4.25 13.47 2.16
C TYR A 12 -2.93 12.75 1.90
N PHE A 13 -1.83 13.35 2.32
CA PHE A 13 -0.50 12.77 2.16
C PHE A 13 0.34 13.08 3.40
N GLY A 14 1.15 12.11 3.82
CA GLY A 14 1.94 12.25 5.03
C GLY A 14 3.32 11.64 4.87
N ASP A 15 4.26 12.22 5.60
CA ASP A 15 5.65 11.78 5.68
C ASP A 15 6.15 11.97 7.11
N LEU A 16 7.09 11.11 7.51
CA LEU A 16 7.78 11.25 8.78
C LEU A 16 8.73 12.45 8.76
N GLU A 17 9.35 12.72 7.60
CA GLU A 17 10.32 13.78 7.43
C GLU A 17 9.63 15.04 6.89
N LEU A 18 9.65 16.11 7.70
CA LEU A 18 9.01 17.37 7.36
C LEU A 18 9.53 17.96 6.04
N GLU A 19 10.81 17.78 5.72
CA GLU A 19 11.41 18.25 4.46
C GLU A 19 10.78 17.56 3.24
N HIS A 20 10.62 16.22 3.29
CA HIS A 20 9.98 15.47 2.21
C HIS A 20 8.52 15.84 2.04
N LEU A 21 7.80 16.06 3.15
CA LEU A 21 6.40 16.50 3.13
C LEU A 21 6.27 17.87 2.44
N ASN A 22 7.09 18.83 2.82
CA ASN A 22 7.09 20.18 2.23
C ASN A 22 7.46 20.14 0.74
N ALA A 23 8.46 19.33 0.37
CA ALA A 23 8.85 19.15 -1.03
C ALA A 23 7.73 18.48 -1.86
N CYS A 24 7.01 17.53 -1.28
CA CYS A 24 5.84 16.91 -1.92
C CYS A 24 4.72 17.94 -2.15
N GLN A 25 4.38 18.71 -1.11
CA GLN A 25 3.37 19.76 -1.18
C GLN A 25 3.70 20.80 -2.25
N ALA A 26 4.95 21.29 -2.28
CA ALA A 26 5.38 22.28 -3.28
C ALA A 26 5.26 21.74 -4.72
N ARG A 27 5.59 20.47 -4.95
CA ARG A 27 5.40 19.82 -6.26
C ARG A 27 3.94 19.70 -6.66
N LEU A 28 3.06 19.32 -5.74
CA LEU A 28 1.61 19.21 -5.99
C LEU A 28 1.00 20.58 -6.30
N GLN A 29 1.41 21.62 -5.57
CA GLN A 29 0.98 23.00 -5.82
C GLN A 29 1.47 23.50 -7.18
N ALA A 30 2.76 23.29 -7.51
CA ALA A 30 3.32 23.67 -8.80
C ALA A 30 2.65 22.96 -9.98
N ALA A 31 2.18 21.72 -9.77
CA ALA A 31 1.43 20.95 -10.76
C ALA A 31 -0.04 21.40 -10.92
N ASN A 32 -0.51 22.37 -10.12
CA ASN A 32 -1.90 22.87 -10.12
C ASN A 32 -2.93 21.73 -10.07
N VAL A 33 -2.70 20.75 -9.21
CA VAL A 33 -3.65 19.64 -9.05
C VAL A 33 -4.99 20.19 -8.53
N PRO A 34 -6.13 19.68 -9.03
CA PRO A 34 -7.45 20.22 -8.66
C PRO A 34 -7.91 19.80 -7.25
N GLN A 35 -7.18 18.89 -6.59
CA GLN A 35 -7.50 18.39 -5.26
C GLN A 35 -7.21 19.41 -4.16
N ASN A 36 -8.03 19.39 -3.11
CA ASN A 36 -7.65 20.00 -1.84
C ASN A 36 -6.49 19.20 -1.21
N LEU A 37 -5.45 19.91 -0.78
CA LEU A 37 -4.21 19.30 -0.27
C LEU A 37 -4.16 19.32 1.26
N TYR A 38 -3.98 18.16 1.87
CA TYR A 38 -3.90 17.98 3.32
C TYR A 38 -2.57 17.30 3.71
N PRO A 39 -1.48 18.07 3.93
CA PRO A 39 -0.21 17.53 4.40
C PRO A 39 -0.30 17.12 5.88
N LEU A 40 0.20 15.92 6.21
CA LEU A 40 0.20 15.38 7.57
C LEU A 40 1.62 14.96 7.98
N HIS A 41 2.24 15.71 8.90
CA HIS A 41 3.57 15.39 9.40
C HIS A 41 3.49 14.37 10.55
N GLY A 42 4.27 13.29 10.43
CA GLY A 42 4.51 12.34 11.51
C GLY A 42 4.46 10.88 11.06
N PRO A 43 4.60 9.94 12.01
CA PRO A 43 4.56 8.52 11.71
C PRO A 43 3.23 8.10 11.07
N ALA A 44 3.29 7.16 10.12
CA ALA A 44 2.13 6.66 9.40
C ALA A 44 0.98 6.20 10.31
N ALA A 45 1.30 5.58 11.46
CA ALA A 45 0.32 5.14 12.45
C ALA A 45 -0.46 6.31 13.09
N GLU A 46 0.17 7.47 13.25
CA GLU A 46 -0.49 8.66 13.80
C GLU A 46 -1.21 9.45 12.72
N THR A 47 -0.61 9.60 11.54
CA THR A 47 -1.27 10.31 10.42
C THR A 47 -2.50 9.56 9.92
N ALA A 48 -2.50 8.22 9.91
CA ALA A 48 -3.70 7.43 9.60
C ALA A 48 -4.86 7.73 10.56
N LYS A 49 -4.59 7.85 11.87
CA LYS A 49 -5.61 8.24 12.87
C LYS A 49 -6.13 9.64 12.65
N GLN A 50 -5.32 10.55 12.12
CA GLN A 50 -5.74 11.90 11.76
C GLN A 50 -6.62 11.90 10.51
N VAL A 51 -6.24 11.15 9.47
CA VAL A 51 -7.02 11.00 8.22
C VAL A 51 -8.43 10.50 8.53
N VAL A 52 -8.58 9.39 9.26
CA VAL A 52 -9.90 8.80 9.53
C VAL A 52 -10.85 9.72 10.31
N LYS A 53 -10.32 10.72 11.02
CA LYS A 53 -11.12 11.74 11.72
C LYS A 53 -11.57 12.89 10.82
N GLN A 54 -10.89 13.12 9.70
CA GLN A 54 -11.09 14.29 8.83
C GLN A 54 -11.88 13.95 7.56
N ILE A 55 -11.73 12.73 7.04
CA ILE A 55 -12.37 12.32 5.80
C ILE A 55 -13.90 12.18 5.93
N ASN A 56 -14.61 12.38 4.82
CA ASN A 56 -16.05 12.13 4.77
C ASN A 56 -16.34 10.63 4.93
N PRO A 57 -17.09 10.18 5.95
CA PRO A 57 -17.39 8.75 6.17
C PRO A 57 -18.19 8.10 5.04
N TYR A 58 -18.84 8.89 4.18
CA TYR A 58 -19.58 8.43 3.01
C TYR A 58 -18.80 8.58 1.70
N GLY A 59 -17.59 9.13 1.72
CA GLY A 59 -16.72 9.23 0.53
C GLY A 59 -16.28 7.87 0.00
N LEU A 60 -15.76 7.86 -1.23
CA LEU A 60 -14.99 6.73 -1.76
C LEU A 60 -13.51 7.05 -1.57
N HIS A 61 -12.81 6.19 -0.84
CA HIS A 61 -11.43 6.43 -0.45
C HIS A 61 -10.51 5.36 -1.03
N LEU A 62 -9.33 5.80 -1.46
CA LEU A 62 -8.23 4.94 -1.87
C LEU A 62 -6.98 5.39 -1.10
N ALA A 63 -6.40 4.48 -0.31
CA ALA A 63 -5.13 4.74 0.34
C ALA A 63 -3.99 4.01 -0.38
N PHE A 64 -2.92 4.74 -0.68
CA PHE A 64 -1.68 4.17 -1.19
C PHE A 64 -0.66 4.11 -0.05
N LEU A 65 -0.18 2.90 0.29
CA LEU A 65 0.75 2.65 1.38
C LEU A 65 2.09 2.18 0.80
N ASP A 66 3.11 3.04 0.90
CA ASP A 66 4.44 2.80 0.34
C ASP A 66 5.55 2.76 1.40
N PRO A 67 5.71 1.64 2.14
CA PRO A 67 6.83 1.50 3.06
C PRO A 67 8.14 1.29 2.33
N TYR A 68 9.19 1.91 2.86
CA TYR A 68 10.57 1.66 2.41
C TYR A 68 11.05 0.23 2.68
N SER A 69 10.52 -0.45 3.72
CA SER A 69 10.95 -1.80 4.10
C SER A 69 9.87 -2.59 4.85
N ILE A 70 10.04 -3.91 4.97
CA ILE A 70 9.23 -4.77 5.82
C ILE A 70 9.39 -4.31 7.27
N GLY A 71 8.24 -4.03 7.89
CA GLY A 71 8.10 -3.54 9.25
C GLY A 71 8.09 -2.02 9.40
N ALA A 72 8.39 -1.26 8.33
CA ALA A 72 8.27 0.21 8.35
C ALA A 72 6.82 0.70 8.29
N LEU A 73 5.91 -0.14 7.77
CA LEU A 73 4.46 0.07 7.84
C LEU A 73 3.86 -0.95 8.81
N PRO A 74 3.52 -0.53 10.05
CA PRO A 74 2.79 -1.37 10.98
C PRO A 74 1.41 -1.73 10.44
N PHE A 75 0.95 -2.95 10.68
CA PHE A 75 -0.37 -3.43 10.31
C PHE A 75 -1.49 -2.61 10.97
N SER A 76 -1.21 -1.96 12.10
CA SER A 76 -2.14 -1.02 12.75
C SER A 76 -2.53 0.18 11.88
N VAL A 77 -1.71 0.56 10.89
CA VAL A 77 -2.08 1.55 9.87
C VAL A 77 -3.21 1.01 9.00
N ILE A 78 -3.08 -0.24 8.54
CA ILE A 78 -4.08 -0.94 7.74
C ILE A 78 -5.37 -1.13 8.55
N GLU A 79 -5.28 -1.51 9.83
CA GLU A 79 -6.44 -1.62 10.71
C GLU A 79 -7.16 -0.28 10.88
N THR A 80 -6.40 0.80 11.09
CA THR A 80 -6.95 2.15 11.25
C THR A 80 -7.69 2.59 9.99
N LEU A 81 -7.06 2.49 8.82
CA LEU A 81 -7.69 2.86 7.55
C LEU A 81 -8.85 1.92 7.20
N GLY A 82 -8.71 0.62 7.50
CA GLY A 82 -9.69 -0.42 7.27
C GLY A 82 -10.96 -0.30 8.12
N SER A 83 -10.93 0.52 9.18
CA SER A 83 -12.12 0.90 9.95
C SER A 83 -13.11 1.76 9.14
N VAL A 84 -12.64 2.39 8.06
CA VAL A 84 -13.45 3.19 7.15
C VAL A 84 -14.15 2.26 6.15
N LYS A 85 -15.49 2.27 6.14
CA LYS A 85 -16.31 1.33 5.36
C LYS A 85 -15.99 1.32 3.86
N ARG A 86 -15.65 2.47 3.28
CA ARG A 86 -15.43 2.68 1.84
C ARG A 86 -13.98 3.05 1.55
N MET A 87 -13.05 2.25 2.03
CA MET A 87 -11.60 2.43 1.86
C MET A 87 -11.02 1.22 1.14
N ASP A 88 -10.53 1.42 -0.07
CA ASP A 88 -9.67 0.46 -0.77
C ASP A 88 -8.19 0.82 -0.53
N LEU A 89 -7.32 -0.19 -0.54
CA LEU A 89 -5.90 -0.03 -0.21
C LEU A 89 -5.04 -0.55 -1.35
N ILE A 90 -4.06 0.22 -1.81
CA ILE A 90 -2.95 -0.27 -2.61
C ILE A 90 -1.72 -0.27 -1.71
N ILE A 91 -1.14 -1.46 -1.51
CA ILE A 91 -0.05 -1.67 -0.56
C ILE A 91 1.19 -2.16 -1.31
N HIS A 92 2.28 -1.45 -1.12
CA HIS A 92 3.59 -1.85 -1.59
C HIS A 92 4.24 -2.83 -0.59
N ILE A 93 4.70 -3.96 -1.10
CA ILE A 93 5.50 -4.95 -0.36
C ILE A 93 6.85 -5.10 -1.04
N SER A 94 7.92 -4.75 -0.32
CA SER A 94 9.30 -4.90 -0.79
C SER A 94 9.71 -6.38 -0.81
N GLU A 95 9.62 -7.01 -1.98
CA GLU A 95 10.05 -8.40 -2.20
C GLU A 95 11.55 -8.57 -1.88
N ASN A 96 12.37 -7.57 -2.23
CA ASN A 96 13.80 -7.59 -1.96
C ASN A 96 14.13 -7.57 -0.48
N ASP A 97 13.49 -6.69 0.29
CA ASP A 97 13.74 -6.60 1.73
C ASP A 97 13.23 -7.86 2.45
N LEU A 98 12.06 -8.38 2.06
CA LEU A 98 11.54 -9.66 2.56
C LEU A 98 12.51 -10.81 2.28
N GLN A 99 13.02 -10.94 1.06
CA GLN A 99 13.91 -12.04 0.70
C GLN A 99 15.30 -11.91 1.31
N ARG A 100 15.91 -10.73 1.24
CA ARG A 100 17.32 -10.53 1.62
C ARG A 100 17.48 -10.33 3.11
N ASN A 101 16.68 -9.45 3.71
CA ASN A 101 16.87 -9.04 5.09
C ASN A 101 16.02 -9.88 6.04
N VAL A 102 14.74 -10.12 5.75
CA VAL A 102 13.90 -10.92 6.66
C VAL A 102 14.24 -12.40 6.56
N ILE A 103 14.11 -13.00 5.38
CA ILE A 103 14.29 -14.44 5.19
C ILE A 103 15.79 -14.80 5.12
N GLY A 104 16.57 -14.07 4.32
CA GLY A 104 18.00 -14.33 4.09
C GLY A 104 18.86 -14.21 5.34
N LYS A 105 18.66 -13.16 6.15
CA LYS A 105 19.36 -12.96 7.42
C LYS A 105 18.63 -13.56 8.64
N ARG A 106 17.47 -14.18 8.42
CA ARG A 106 16.63 -14.76 9.49
C ARG A 106 16.17 -13.72 10.54
N GLU A 107 16.00 -12.46 10.14
CA GLU A 107 15.52 -11.36 10.99
C GLU A 107 13.99 -11.35 11.12
N PHE A 108 13.39 -12.46 11.52
CA PHE A 108 11.93 -12.62 11.50
C PHE A 108 11.17 -11.67 12.43
N LYS A 109 11.79 -11.10 13.47
CA LYS A 109 11.17 -10.08 14.34
C LYS A 109 10.69 -8.84 13.58
N ARG A 110 11.23 -8.58 12.38
CA ARG A 110 10.75 -7.50 11.51
C ARG A 110 9.33 -7.74 10.97
N LEU A 111 8.83 -8.98 11.09
CA LEU A 111 7.45 -9.33 10.74
C LEU A 111 6.45 -8.93 11.82
N ASP A 112 6.85 -8.77 13.08
CA ASP A 112 5.94 -8.45 14.20
C ASP A 112 5.05 -7.23 13.89
N PRO A 113 5.59 -6.08 13.43
CA PRO A 113 4.75 -4.96 13.03
C PRO A 113 4.03 -5.18 11.70
N PHE A 114 4.57 -5.97 10.75
CA PHE A 114 4.03 -6.12 9.40
C PHE A 114 2.88 -7.12 9.30
N CYS A 115 2.99 -8.24 10.00
CA CYS A 115 2.06 -9.36 10.00
C CYS A 115 1.91 -9.91 11.43
N PRO A 116 1.11 -9.24 12.28
CA PRO A 116 0.88 -9.71 13.65
C PRO A 116 0.42 -11.19 13.68
N GLY A 117 1.00 -11.98 14.59
CA GLY A 117 0.68 -13.41 14.74
C GLY A 117 1.28 -14.34 13.67
N TRP A 118 2.28 -13.86 12.92
CA TRP A 118 2.94 -14.65 11.87
C TRP A 118 3.59 -15.94 12.40
N GLU A 119 4.01 -15.99 13.66
CA GLU A 119 4.70 -17.12 14.27
C GLU A 119 3.87 -18.40 14.26
N GLY A 120 2.55 -18.27 14.36
CA GLY A 120 1.62 -19.41 14.29
C GLY A 120 1.46 -19.99 12.88
N HIS A 121 1.95 -19.30 11.85
CA HIS A 121 1.69 -19.59 10.45
C HIS A 121 2.95 -19.87 9.62
N VAL A 122 4.14 -19.56 10.15
CA VAL A 122 5.41 -19.64 9.42
C VAL A 122 6.34 -20.67 10.05
N ASP A 123 6.67 -21.71 9.29
CA ASP A 123 7.72 -22.66 9.64
C ASP A 123 9.09 -22.08 9.25
N ARG A 124 9.80 -21.56 10.26
CA ARG A 124 11.12 -20.96 10.10
C ARG A 124 12.20 -21.94 9.61
N SER A 125 11.97 -23.24 9.72
CA SER A 125 12.89 -24.28 9.24
C SER A 125 12.67 -24.65 7.78
N ALA A 126 11.55 -24.21 7.17
CA ALA A 126 11.23 -24.52 5.79
C ALA A 126 12.18 -23.82 4.79
N PRO A 127 12.21 -24.28 3.52
CA PRO A 127 12.93 -23.58 2.46
C PRO A 127 12.42 -22.13 2.28
N ASN A 128 13.31 -21.21 1.91
CA ASN A 128 13.00 -19.77 1.81
C ASN A 128 11.75 -19.44 0.97
N HIS A 129 11.50 -20.17 -0.12
CA HIS A 129 10.32 -19.96 -0.95
C HIS A 129 9.01 -20.37 -0.24
N VAL A 130 9.06 -21.38 0.63
CA VAL A 130 7.92 -21.82 1.46
C VAL A 130 7.66 -20.79 2.55
N ILE A 131 8.70 -20.32 3.24
CA ILE A 131 8.62 -19.26 4.25
C ILE A 131 7.97 -18.01 3.67
N LYS A 132 8.45 -17.56 2.51
CA LYS A 132 7.91 -16.40 1.79
C LYS A 132 6.41 -16.54 1.50
N ARG A 133 5.98 -17.73 1.03
CA ARG A 133 4.56 -18.02 0.80
C ARG A 133 3.76 -17.99 2.09
N GLN A 134 4.24 -18.63 3.16
CA GLN A 134 3.56 -18.64 4.46
C GLN A 134 3.37 -17.24 5.04
N ILE A 135 4.39 -16.38 4.95
CA ILE A 135 4.30 -14.97 5.38
C ILE A 135 3.20 -14.23 4.60
N LEU A 136 3.18 -14.39 3.28
CA LEU A 136 2.16 -13.75 2.44
C LEU A 136 0.75 -14.24 2.75
N GLU A 137 0.56 -15.54 2.93
CA GLU A 137 -0.76 -16.10 3.24
C GLU A 137 -1.23 -15.69 4.64
N ALA A 138 -0.35 -15.64 5.63
CA ALA A 138 -0.67 -15.10 6.96
C ALA A 138 -1.08 -13.62 6.87
N TRP A 139 -0.33 -12.82 6.11
CA TRP A 139 -0.64 -11.39 5.93
C TRP A 139 -1.96 -11.17 5.18
N LYS A 140 -2.24 -11.96 4.15
CA LYS A 140 -3.55 -11.96 3.46
C LYS A 140 -4.69 -12.36 4.40
N ALA A 141 -4.47 -13.33 5.30
CA ALA A 141 -5.46 -13.73 6.28
C ALA A 141 -5.81 -12.58 7.24
N ASN A 142 -4.81 -11.79 7.67
CA ASN A 142 -5.04 -10.59 8.48
C ASN A 142 -5.86 -9.52 7.72
N LEU A 143 -5.61 -9.34 6.42
CA LEU A 143 -6.45 -8.47 5.59
C LEU A 143 -7.87 -9.02 5.44
N ALA A 144 -8.01 -10.33 5.26
CA ALA A 144 -9.30 -11.00 5.14
C ALA A 144 -10.12 -10.90 6.42
N SER A 145 -9.50 -10.95 7.61
CA SER A 145 -10.21 -10.73 8.89
C SER A 145 -10.71 -9.30 9.04
N LEU A 146 -10.09 -8.33 8.38
CA LEU A 146 -10.63 -6.98 8.27
C LEU A 146 -11.76 -6.90 7.23
N GLY A 147 -11.99 -7.93 6.43
CA GLY A 147 -13.01 -8.01 5.39
C GLY A 147 -12.54 -7.52 4.02
N TYR A 148 -11.23 -7.45 3.80
CA TYR A 148 -10.64 -7.19 2.49
C TYR A 148 -10.50 -8.47 1.67
N LYS A 149 -10.71 -8.35 0.36
CA LYS A 149 -10.24 -9.32 -0.63
C LYS A 149 -8.97 -8.78 -1.24
N VAL A 150 -7.91 -9.58 -1.19
CA VAL A 150 -6.64 -9.25 -1.83
C VAL A 150 -6.69 -9.72 -3.28
N SER A 151 -6.36 -8.83 -4.22
CA SER A 151 -6.30 -9.16 -5.65
C SER A 151 -5.27 -10.27 -5.92
N ASP A 152 -5.66 -11.26 -6.71
CA ASP A 152 -4.76 -12.32 -7.20
C ASP A 152 -3.72 -11.77 -8.18
N ASN A 153 -4.03 -10.65 -8.85
CA ASN A 153 -3.08 -9.98 -9.72
C ASN A 153 -2.17 -9.06 -8.90
N ILE A 154 -1.02 -9.61 -8.49
CA ILE A 154 0.07 -8.88 -7.83
C ILE A 154 0.98 -8.32 -8.92
N GLU A 155 0.98 -7.00 -9.08
CA GLU A 155 1.83 -6.36 -10.07
C GLU A 155 3.29 -6.40 -9.61
N ARG A 156 4.12 -7.11 -10.39
CA ARG A 156 5.57 -7.16 -10.18
C ARG A 156 6.23 -6.05 -10.95
N VAL A 157 6.56 -4.97 -10.26
CA VAL A 157 7.37 -3.91 -10.88
C VAL A 157 8.83 -4.35 -10.89
N ARG A 158 9.46 -4.20 -12.05
CA ARG A 158 10.85 -4.58 -12.29
C ARG A 158 11.68 -3.34 -12.55
N GLY A 159 12.91 -3.32 -12.04
CA GLY A 159 13.87 -2.27 -12.39
C GLY A 159 14.43 -2.47 -13.79
N ASP A 160 15.20 -1.50 -14.27
CA ASP A 160 15.78 -1.46 -15.63
C ASP A 160 16.63 -2.70 -15.99
N ARG A 161 17.12 -3.44 -14.98
CA ARG A 161 17.87 -4.70 -15.15
C ARG A 161 17.03 -5.95 -14.87
N ASN A 162 15.70 -5.87 -15.00
CA ASN A 162 14.76 -6.98 -14.76
C ASN A 162 14.75 -7.52 -13.31
N GLN A 163 15.34 -6.77 -12.36
CA GLN A 163 15.30 -7.11 -10.94
C GLN A 163 13.89 -6.87 -10.38
N PRO A 164 13.26 -7.86 -9.71
CA PRO A 164 11.98 -7.61 -9.05
C PRO A 164 12.19 -6.56 -7.97
N LEU A 165 11.50 -5.42 -8.07
CA LEU A 165 11.61 -4.34 -7.11
C LEU A 165 10.56 -4.52 -6.01
N TYR A 166 9.29 -4.68 -6.40
CA TYR A 166 8.19 -4.75 -5.46
C TYR A 166 6.93 -5.42 -5.99
N TRP A 167 6.05 -5.74 -5.04
CA TRP A 167 4.68 -6.17 -5.27
C TRP A 167 3.73 -5.05 -4.90
N LEU A 168 2.89 -4.63 -5.85
CA LEU A 168 1.70 -3.83 -5.54
C LEU A 168 0.51 -4.75 -5.36
N VAL A 169 -0.14 -4.58 -4.22
CA VAL A 169 -1.26 -5.40 -3.81
C VAL A 169 -2.48 -4.51 -3.59
N LEU A 170 -3.53 -4.71 -4.40
CA LEU A 170 -4.84 -4.16 -4.11
C LEU A 170 -5.52 -5.02 -3.05
N ALA A 171 -5.96 -4.40 -1.96
CA ALA A 171 -6.90 -4.94 -1.00
C ALA A 171 -8.18 -4.10 -1.03
N ALA A 172 -9.28 -4.71 -1.48
CA ALA A 172 -10.55 -4.02 -1.66
C ALA A 172 -11.72 -4.85 -1.11
N ARG A 173 -12.80 -4.17 -0.74
CA ARG A 173 -14.03 -4.85 -0.24
C ARG A 173 -15.03 -5.14 -1.34
N ASN A 174 -14.97 -4.38 -2.43
CA ASN A 174 -15.90 -4.47 -3.55
C ASN A 174 -15.22 -5.13 -4.76
N ASP A 175 -15.92 -6.06 -5.40
CA ASP A 175 -15.40 -6.77 -6.58
C ASP A 175 -15.18 -5.85 -7.79
N LEU A 176 -15.84 -4.68 -7.83
CA LEU A 176 -15.61 -3.66 -8.85
C LEU A 176 -14.16 -3.14 -8.83
N ALA A 177 -13.56 -2.97 -7.65
CA ALA A 177 -12.18 -2.54 -7.54
C ALA A 177 -11.22 -3.58 -8.15
N ASN A 178 -11.48 -4.87 -7.94
CA ASN A 178 -10.72 -5.95 -8.58
C ASN A 178 -10.85 -5.92 -10.10
N ARG A 179 -12.02 -5.55 -10.65
CA ARG A 179 -12.21 -5.38 -12.10
C ARG A 179 -11.40 -4.21 -12.64
N PHE A 180 -11.40 -3.07 -11.95
CA PHE A 180 -10.57 -1.93 -12.33
C PHE A 180 -9.08 -2.27 -12.25
N TRP A 181 -8.65 -2.89 -11.15
CA TRP A 181 -7.28 -3.34 -10.99
C TRP A 181 -6.85 -4.29 -12.09
N SER A 182 -7.66 -5.32 -12.41
CA SER A 182 -7.37 -6.25 -13.50
C SER A 182 -7.22 -5.56 -14.86
N ALA A 183 -7.92 -4.45 -15.09
CA ALA A 183 -7.82 -3.68 -16.32
C ALA A 183 -6.58 -2.77 -16.40
N VAL A 184 -6.04 -2.32 -15.26
CA VAL A 184 -4.88 -1.41 -15.21
C VAL A 184 -3.57 -2.11 -14.82
N SER A 185 -3.65 -3.27 -14.17
CA SER A 185 -2.54 -4.17 -13.92
C SER A 185 -2.17 -4.90 -15.22
N ASN A 186 -0.86 -5.07 -15.49
CA ASN A 186 -0.29 -5.50 -16.79
C ASN A 186 -0.15 -4.42 -17.86
N VAL A 187 -0.21 -3.13 -17.52
CA VAL A 187 0.23 -2.07 -18.45
C VAL A 187 1.74 -2.22 -18.61
N SER A 188 2.16 -2.86 -19.71
CA SER A 188 3.53 -2.82 -20.19
C SER A 188 3.98 -1.36 -20.19
N PRO A 189 5.23 -1.03 -19.77
CA PRO A 189 5.68 0.35 -19.67
C PRO A 189 5.27 1.10 -20.92
N GLN A 190 4.34 2.03 -20.75
CA GLN A 190 3.75 2.77 -21.85
C GLN A 190 4.92 3.50 -22.52
N ARG A 191 5.34 3.01 -23.68
CA ARG A 191 6.42 3.62 -24.47
C ARG A 191 5.93 5.00 -24.90
N GLY A 192 6.26 6.01 -24.10
CA GLY A 192 6.09 7.42 -24.41
C GLY A 192 4.64 7.89 -24.48
N PHE A 193 4.32 8.94 -23.75
CA PHE A 193 3.33 9.90 -24.24
C PHE A 193 3.93 10.52 -25.51
N HIS A 194 3.44 10.12 -26.68
CA HIS A 194 3.64 10.90 -27.89
C HIS A 194 2.70 12.10 -27.80
N PHE A 195 3.27 13.27 -27.49
CA PHE A 195 2.75 14.56 -27.92
C PHE A 195 3.39 14.90 -29.27
#